data_AF-A0A239AAL6-F1
#
_entry.id   AF-A0A239AAL6-F1
#
_cell.length_a   1.000
_cell.length_b   1.000
_cell.length_c   1.000
_cell.angle_alpha   90.00
_cell.angle_beta   90.00
_cell.angle_gamma   90.00
#
_symmetry.space_group_name_H-M   'P 1'
#
loop_
_entity.id
_entity.type
_entity.pdbx_description
1 polymer ?
#
loop_
_entity_poly.entity_id
_entity_poly.type
_entity_poly.pdbx_seq_one_letter_code
_entity_poly.pdbx_strand_id
1 'polypeptide(L)'
;MQTATTKATTATVAQHLPAYTGPLGRFLQRQEEVKQAAQQAETLRAMRANIMAVMNDAYLFSEVELLRANDSVYQCECVAQLQRWFRNVYRVYQEREASLRMGFADGSYVHIPVQA
;
A
#
# COMPACT_ATOMS: atom_id res chain seq x y z
N MET A 1 30.07 -32.50 -26.51
CA MET A 1 28.68 -32.14 -26.19
C MET A 1 28.59 -30.62 -26.07
N GLN A 2 28.01 -29.95 -27.06
CA GLN A 2 27.83 -28.49 -27.07
C GLN A 2 26.53 -28.14 -26.34
N THR A 3 26.62 -27.29 -25.32
CA THR A 3 25.48 -26.68 -24.64
C THR A 3 24.84 -25.66 -25.56
N ALA A 4 23.72 -26.01 -26.18
CA ALA A 4 22.97 -25.12 -27.05
C ALA A 4 22.39 -23.95 -26.23
N THR A 5 22.89 -22.76 -26.55
CA THR A 5 22.57 -21.43 -26.04
C THR A 5 21.06 -21.12 -26.14
N THR A 6 20.28 -21.48 -25.13
CA THR A 6 18.81 -21.30 -25.10
C THR A 6 18.36 -19.94 -24.55
N LYS A 7 19.29 -19.04 -24.23
CA LYS A 7 18.99 -17.70 -23.69
C LYS A 7 18.83 -16.61 -24.74
N ALA A 8 19.35 -16.81 -25.96
CA ALA A 8 19.36 -15.77 -26.98
C ALA A 8 18.05 -15.68 -27.78
N THR A 9 17.27 -16.76 -27.86
CA THR A 9 16.06 -16.83 -28.68
C THR A 9 14.80 -16.31 -27.99
N THR A 10 14.76 -16.26 -26.65
CA THR A 10 13.60 -15.72 -25.91
C THR A 10 13.50 -14.20 -25.96
N ALA A 11 14.64 -13.50 -25.98
CA ALA A 11 14.67 -12.04 -26.02
C ALA A 11 14.25 -11.46 -27.39
N THR A 12 14.62 -12.12 -28.50
CA THR A 12 14.27 -11.67 -29.86
C THR A 12 12.80 -11.96 -30.21
N VAL A 13 12.20 -13.02 -29.66
CA VAL A 13 10.77 -13.31 -29.84
C VAL A 13 9.91 -12.33 -29.06
N ALA A 14 10.34 -11.91 -27.86
CA ALA A 14 9.66 -10.89 -27.05
C ALA A 14 9.54 -9.52 -27.77
N GLN A 15 10.50 -9.16 -28.62
CA GLN A 15 10.48 -7.90 -29.38
C GLN A 15 9.48 -7.89 -30.55
N HIS A 16 9.05 -9.05 -31.07
CA HIS A 16 8.08 -9.15 -32.18
C HIS A 16 6.67 -9.61 -31.76
N LEU A 17 6.49 -9.94 -30.48
CA LEU A 17 5.22 -10.37 -29.89
C LEU A 17 4.10 -9.32 -29.76
N PRO A 18 4.32 -7.99 -29.69
CA PRO A 18 3.22 -7.04 -29.48
C PRO A 18 2.25 -6.92 -30.66
N ALA A 19 2.58 -7.46 -31.84
CA ALA A 19 1.71 -7.47 -33.03
C ALA A 19 1.08 -8.85 -33.33
N TYR A 20 1.38 -9.88 -32.53
CA TYR A 20 0.92 -11.25 -32.80
C TYR A 20 -0.46 -11.50 -32.17
N THR A 21 -1.51 -11.56 -33.00
CA THR A 21 -2.91 -11.74 -32.57
C THR A 21 -3.34 -13.21 -32.41
N GLY A 22 -2.41 -14.16 -32.59
CA GLY A 22 -2.68 -15.59 -32.48
C GLY A 22 -2.88 -16.11 -31.04
N PRO A 23 -3.08 -17.43 -30.84
CA PRO A 23 -3.35 -18.04 -29.54
C PRO A 23 -2.28 -17.73 -28.47
N LEU A 24 -1.01 -17.67 -28.88
CA LEU A 24 0.12 -17.32 -28.01
C LEU A 24 0.09 -15.86 -27.57
N GLY A 25 -0.34 -14.94 -28.44
CA GLY A 25 -0.48 -13.51 -28.09
C GLY A 25 -1.57 -13.30 -27.05
N ARG A 26 -2.73 -13.96 -27.21
CA ARG A 26 -3.80 -13.96 -26.21
C ARG A 26 -3.36 -14.56 -24.86
N PHE A 27 -2.56 -15.61 -24.90
CA PHE A 27 -2.00 -16.21 -23.68
C PHE A 27 -1.07 -15.24 -22.94
N LEU A 28 -0.15 -14.59 -23.66
CA LEU A 28 0.78 -13.62 -23.08
C LEU A 28 0.07 -12.37 -22.56
N GLN A 29 -0.96 -11.90 -23.27
CA GLN A 29 -1.81 -10.79 -22.82
C GLN A 29 -2.52 -11.14 -21.51
N ARG A 30 -3.15 -12.33 -21.40
CA ARG A 30 -3.74 -12.79 -20.13
C ARG A 30 -2.70 -12.94 -19.03
N GLN A 31 -1.50 -13.44 -19.36
CA GLN A 31 -0.43 -13.58 -18.38
C GLN A 31 -0.01 -12.21 -17.83
N GLU A 32 0.06 -11.20 -18.70
CA GLU A 32 0.36 -9.82 -18.33
C GLU A 32 -0.76 -9.18 -17.50
N GLU A 33 -2.03 -9.37 -17.89
CA GLU A 33 -3.20 -8.93 -17.12
C GLU A 33 -3.21 -9.52 -15.69
N VAL A 34 -2.91 -10.82 -15.56
CA VAL A 34 -2.83 -11.49 -14.25
C VAL A 34 -1.67 -10.94 -13.42
N LYS A 35 -0.50 -10.69 -14.02
CA LYS A 35 0.64 -10.07 -13.32
C LYS A 35 0.29 -8.67 -12.84
N GLN A 36 -0.33 -7.86 -13.68
CA GLN A 36 -0.74 -6.49 -13.33
C GLN A 36 -1.79 -6.51 -12.21
N ALA A 37 -2.78 -7.40 -12.27
CA ALA A 37 -3.77 -7.56 -11.20
C ALA A 37 -3.12 -7.98 -9.88
N ALA A 38 -2.16 -8.91 -9.91
CA ALA A 38 -1.42 -9.33 -8.72
C ALA A 38 -0.60 -8.17 -8.11
N GLN A 39 0.10 -7.40 -8.95
CA GLN A 39 0.89 -6.25 -8.52
C GLN A 39 0.01 -5.14 -7.95
N GLN A 40 -1.16 -4.89 -8.53
CA GLN A 40 -2.13 -3.93 -8.00
C GLN A 40 -2.66 -4.37 -6.63
N ALA A 41 -3.02 -5.65 -6.47
CA ALA A 41 -3.48 -6.19 -5.19
C ALA A 41 -2.39 -6.08 -4.11
N GLU A 42 -1.13 -6.38 -4.45
CA GLU A 42 0.01 -6.22 -3.55
C GLU A 42 0.22 -4.75 -3.16
N THR A 43 0.12 -3.84 -4.12
CA THR A 43 0.24 -2.39 -3.87
C THR A 43 -0.83 -1.90 -2.91
N LEU A 44 -2.09 -2.30 -3.11
CA LEU A 44 -3.19 -1.95 -2.21
C LEU A 44 -2.94 -2.50 -0.80
N ARG A 45 -2.50 -3.75 -0.68
CA ARG A 45 -2.17 -4.36 0.61
C ARG A 45 -1.06 -3.59 1.33
N ALA A 46 0.02 -3.27 0.64
CA ALA A 46 1.14 -2.53 1.22
C ALA A 46 0.72 -1.13 1.68
N MET A 47 -0.10 -0.42 0.89
CA MET A 47 -0.60 0.90 1.26
C MET A 47 -1.52 0.87 2.48
N ARG A 48 -2.43 -0.11 2.57
CA ARG A 48 -3.28 -0.30 3.76
C ARG A 48 -2.43 -0.55 5.01
N ALA A 49 -1.42 -1.42 4.90
CA ALA A 49 -0.49 -1.70 5.99
C ALA A 49 0.25 -0.44 6.46
N ASN A 50 0.73 0.40 5.54
CA ASN A 50 1.40 1.65 5.88
C ASN A 50 0.49 2.63 6.63
N ILE A 51 -0.78 2.75 6.23
CA ILE A 51 -1.75 3.60 6.93
C ILE A 51 -1.97 3.08 8.36
N MET A 52 -2.24 1.78 8.49
CA MET A 52 -2.50 1.17 9.80
C MET A 52 -1.27 1.21 10.71
N ALA A 53 -0.06 1.12 10.16
CA ALA A 53 1.18 1.24 10.93
C ALA A 53 1.32 2.61 11.61
N VAL A 54 0.93 3.71 10.93
CA VAL A 54 0.92 5.06 11.52
C VAL A 54 -0.15 5.16 12.62
N MET A 55 -1.32 4.55 12.39
CA MET A 55 -2.42 4.60 13.37
C MET A 55 -2.21 3.69 14.58
N ASN A 56 -1.25 2.77 14.53
CA ASN A 56 -0.96 1.85 15.63
C ASN A 56 -0.18 2.51 16.80
N ASP A 57 0.10 3.81 16.71
CA ASP A 57 0.65 4.58 17.82
C ASP A 57 -0.44 4.88 18.85
N ALA A 58 -0.45 4.07 19.93
CA ALA A 58 -1.42 4.17 21.01
C ALA A 58 -1.37 5.49 21.81
N TYR A 59 -0.29 6.26 21.70
CA TYR A 59 -0.20 7.57 22.37
C TYR A 59 -0.90 8.68 21.59
N LEU A 60 -1.11 8.47 20.29
CA LEU A 60 -1.71 9.46 19.40
C LEU A 60 -3.09 9.05 18.90
N PHE A 61 -3.38 7.76 18.81
CA PHE A 61 -4.67 7.24 18.35
C PHE A 61 -5.27 6.29 19.38
N SER A 62 -6.58 6.44 19.58
CA SER A 62 -7.35 5.51 20.41
C SER A 62 -7.67 4.23 19.63
N GLU A 63 -7.90 3.14 20.36
CA GLU A 63 -8.29 1.86 19.76
C GLU A 63 -9.61 1.96 18.96
N VAL A 64 -10.56 2.79 19.42
CA VAL A 64 -11.82 3.05 18.72
C VAL A 64 -11.58 3.73 17.36
N GLU A 65 -10.63 4.65 17.29
CA GLU A 65 -10.24 5.28 16.02
C GLU A 65 -9.56 4.29 15.08
N LEU A 66 -8.67 3.45 15.62
CA LEU A 66 -8.01 2.38 14.87
C LEU A 66 -9.04 1.42 14.26
N LEU A 67 -10.01 0.94 15.03
CA LEU A 67 -11.06 0.01 14.58
C LEU A 67 -11.91 0.63 13.45
N ARG A 68 -12.37 1.87 13.63
CA ARG A 68 -13.17 2.57 12.61
C ARG A 68 -12.39 2.84 11.32
N ALA A 69 -11.11 3.18 11.45
CA ALA A 69 -10.25 3.41 10.30
C ALA A 69 -9.89 2.11 9.58
N ASN A 70 -9.70 1.00 10.31
CA ASN A 70 -9.43 -0.31 9.75
C ASN A 70 -10.49 -0.70 8.73
N ASP A 71 -11.77 -0.73 9.14
CA ASP A 71 -12.87 -1.09 8.24
C ASP A 71 -12.90 -0.20 6.98
N SER A 72 -12.72 1.11 7.16
CA SER A 72 -12.76 2.08 6.06
C SER A 72 -11.58 1.92 5.09
N VAL A 73 -10.38 1.67 5.60
CA VAL A 73 -9.14 1.53 4.81
C VAL A 73 -9.15 0.22 4.02
N TYR A 74 -9.65 -0.88 4.61
CA TYR A 74 -9.75 -2.16 3.92
C TYR A 74 -10.83 -2.18 2.83
N GLN A 75 -11.89 -1.37 2.95
CA GLN A 75 -12.91 -1.19 1.91
C GLN A 75 -12.44 -0.35 0.71
N CYS A 76 -11.35 0.41 0.82
CA CYS A 76 -10.84 1.20 -0.30
C CYS A 76 -10.19 0.30 -1.37
N GLU A 77 -10.76 0.26 -2.58
CA GLU A 77 -10.25 -0.56 -3.70
C GLU A 77 -9.28 0.18 -4.62
N CYS A 78 -9.05 1.49 -4.41
CA CYS A 78 -8.17 2.27 -5.27
C CYS A 78 -7.02 2.97 -4.55
N VAL A 79 -5.86 2.97 -5.21
CA VAL A 79 -4.60 3.57 -4.72
C VAL A 79 -4.77 5.06 -4.40
N ALA A 80 -5.50 5.81 -5.23
CA ALA A 80 -5.69 7.24 -5.04
C ALA A 80 -6.49 7.60 -3.76
N GLN A 81 -7.45 6.75 -3.36
CA GLN A 81 -8.16 6.91 -2.09
C GLN A 81 -7.25 6.60 -0.91
N LEU A 82 -6.48 5.52 -0.98
CA LEU A 82 -5.49 5.16 0.04
C LEU A 82 -4.42 6.25 0.21
N GLN A 83 -3.98 6.90 -0.87
CA GLN A 83 -3.04 8.03 -0.79
C GLN A 83 -3.64 9.24 -0.06
N ARG A 84 -4.94 9.52 -0.25
CA ARG A 84 -5.64 10.57 0.51
C ARG A 84 -5.77 10.20 1.97
N TRP A 85 -6.14 8.96 2.27
CA TRP A 85 -6.15 8.41 3.63
C TRP A 85 -4.80 8.59 4.30
N PHE A 86 -3.72 8.15 3.66
CA PHE A 86 -2.37 8.28 4.20
C PHE A 86 -2.01 9.74 4.50
N ARG A 87 -2.25 10.67 3.56
CA ARG A 87 -2.00 12.10 3.80
C ARG A 87 -2.80 12.66 4.97
N ASN A 88 -4.07 12.29 5.09
CA ASN A 88 -4.93 12.77 6.16
C ASN A 88 -4.50 12.22 7.52
N VAL A 89 -4.24 10.92 7.61
CA VAL A 89 -3.75 10.27 8.83
C VAL A 89 -2.40 10.86 9.24
N TYR A 90 -1.48 11.05 8.29
CA TYR A 90 -0.18 11.65 8.56
C TYR A 90 -0.30 13.11 9.03
N ARG A 91 -1.22 13.89 8.46
CA ARG A 91 -1.49 15.27 8.94
C ARG A 91 -1.98 15.25 10.39
N VAL A 92 -2.95 14.41 10.71
CA VAL A 92 -3.49 14.29 12.08
C VAL A 92 -2.42 13.81 13.06
N TYR A 93 -1.59 12.84 12.65
CA TYR A 93 -0.44 12.38 13.43
C TYR A 93 0.47 13.57 13.79
N GLN A 94 0.87 14.38 12.80
CA GLN A 94 1.76 15.53 13.01
C GLN A 94 1.13 16.60 13.91
N GLU A 95 -0.16 16.89 13.73
CA GLU A 95 -0.89 17.83 14.57
C GLU A 95 -0.95 17.36 16.03
N ARG A 96 -1.30 16.08 16.25
CA ARG A 96 -1.37 15.49 17.61
C ARG A 96 0.00 15.42 18.27
N GLU A 97 1.04 15.01 17.54
CA GLU A 97 2.40 14.95 18.04
C GLU A 97 2.91 16.35 18.42
N ALA A 98 2.63 17.37 17.60
CA ALA A 98 2.99 18.76 17.91
C ALA A 98 2.26 19.27 19.15
N SER A 99 0.95 19.00 19.29
CA SER A 99 0.17 19.35 20.48
C SER A 99 0.69 18.66 21.72
N LEU A 100 1.06 17.38 21.63
CA LEU A 100 1.64 16.62 22.74
C LEU A 100 2.95 17.25 23.21
N ARG A 101 3.85 17.58 22.28
CA ARG A 101 5.14 18.23 22.59
C ARG A 101 4.94 19.60 23.25
N MET A 102 3.99 20.41 22.78
CA MET A 102 3.68 21.70 23.41
C MET A 102 3.08 21.53 24.82
N GLY A 103 2.14 20.59 25.00
CA GLY A 103 1.56 20.29 26.31
C GLY A 103 2.60 19.81 27.33
N PHE A 104 3.61 19.06 26.88
CA PHE A 104 4.75 18.69 27.73
C PHE A 104 5.62 19.90 28.11
N ALA A 105 5.89 20.81 27.17
CA ALA A 105 6.70 22.00 27.44
C ALA A 105 6.01 22.98 28.40
N ASP A 106 4.68 23.14 28.27
CA ASP A 106 3.89 24.07 29.08
C ASP A 106 3.40 23.46 30.41
N GLY A 107 3.64 22.15 30.63
CA GLY A 107 3.18 21.43 31.82
C GLY A 107 1.66 21.23 31.90
N SER A 108 0.93 21.51 30.82
CA SER A 108 -0.53 21.44 30.72
C SER A 108 -1.06 20.10 30.19
N TYR A 109 -0.17 19.10 30.03
CA TYR A 109 -0.55 17.79 29.51
C TYR A 109 -1.44 17.01 30.50
N VAL A 110 -2.58 16.55 30.01
CA VAL A 110 -3.44 15.57 30.68
C VAL A 110 -3.21 14.22 30.01
N HIS A 111 -2.55 13.30 30.72
CA HIS A 111 -2.51 11.90 30.31
C HIS A 111 -3.91 11.31 30.49
N ILE A 112 -4.62 11.08 29.39
CA ILE A 112 -5.86 10.28 29.42
C ILE A 112 -5.42 8.83 29.23
N PRO A 113 -5.37 8.01 30.30
CA PRO A 113 -5.05 6.60 30.14
C PRO A 113 -6.14 5.96 29.28
N VAL A 114 -5.75 5.48 28.10
CA VAL A 114 -6.59 4.60 27.29
C VAL A 114 -6.60 3.25 28.02
N GLN A 115 -7.72 2.92 28.65
CA GLN A 115 -7.90 1.59 29.25
C GLN A 115 -7.95 0.56 28.12
N ALA A 116 -7.01 -0.39 28.17
CA ALA A 116 -7.00 -1.59 27.35
C ALA A 116 -8.09 -2.58 27.80
#